data_AF-A0A8H6ZCI8-F1
#
_entry.id   AF-A0A8H6ZCI8-F1
#
_cell.length_a   1.000
_cell.length_b   1.000
_cell.length_c   1.000
_cell.angle_alpha   90.00
_cell.angle_beta   90.00
_cell.angle_gamma   90.00
#
_symmetry.space_group_name_H-M   'P 1'
#
loop_
_entity.id
_entity.type
_entity.pdbx_description
1 polymer ?
#
loop_
_entity_poly.entity_id
_entity_poly.type
_entity_poly.pdbx_seq_one_letter_code
_entity_poly.pdbx_strand_id
1 'polypeptide(L)'
;MPLLGHVLGGAVFGLTARFWQLAILRKPMMSNPAGHAASTVAFAGAGYYWWQATVYMKGVLAKKEAELREKRAVADGTVLQNALDNPNAELDLPMPPAPAA
;
A
#
# COMPACT_ATOMS: atom_id res chain seq x y z
N MET A 1 11.44 -12.39 -0.72
CA MET A 1 10.86 -11.83 -1.97
C MET A 1 9.36 -11.63 -1.78
N PRO A 2 8.85 -10.39 -1.69
CA PRO A 2 7.44 -10.12 -1.37
C PRO A 2 6.46 -10.71 -2.39
N LEU A 3 6.89 -10.86 -3.64
CA LEU A 3 6.09 -11.46 -4.73
C LEU A 3 5.61 -12.89 -4.39
N LEU A 4 6.53 -13.76 -3.98
CA LEU A 4 6.20 -15.15 -3.63
C LEU A 4 5.17 -15.22 -2.50
N GLY A 5 5.27 -14.33 -1.52
CA GLY A 5 4.30 -14.25 -0.42
C GLY A 5 2.89 -13.88 -0.89
N HIS A 6 2.76 -12.96 -1.85
CA HIS A 6 1.46 -12.56 -2.39
C HIS A 6 0.83 -13.66 -3.24
N VAL A 7 1.63 -14.32 -4.08
CA VAL A 7 1.16 -15.41 -4.94
C VAL A 7 0.79 -16.64 -4.11
N LEU A 8 1.63 -17.05 -3.16
CA LEU A 8 1.34 -18.17 -2.26
C LEU A 8 0.17 -17.86 -1.34
N GLY A 9 0.10 -16.65 -0.78
CA GLY A 9 -1.02 -16.21 0.04
C GLY A 9 -2.34 -16.25 -0.73
N GLY A 10 -2.34 -15.73 -1.96
CA GLY A 10 -3.48 -15.82 -2.87
C GLY A 10 -3.86 -17.27 -3.20
N ALA A 11 -2.88 -18.13 -3.52
CA ALA A 11 -3.12 -19.54 -3.82
C ALA A 11 -3.78 -20.28 -2.65
N VAL A 12 -3.22 -20.13 -1.43
CA VAL A 12 -3.76 -20.75 -0.21
C VAL A 12 -5.16 -20.21 0.10
N PHE A 13 -5.38 -18.90 -0.09
CA PHE A 13 -6.68 -18.29 0.09
C PHE A 13 -7.70 -18.88 -0.91
N GLY A 14 -7.34 -19.02 -2.19
CA GLY A 14 -8.24 -19.59 -3.21
C GLY A 14 -8.62 -21.04 -2.92
N LEU A 15 -7.66 -21.85 -2.50
CA LEU A 15 -7.92 -23.23 -2.10
C LEU A 15 -8.85 -23.30 -0.88
N THR A 16 -8.60 -22.45 0.11
CA THR A 16 -9.42 -22.35 1.33
C THR A 16 -10.83 -21.86 1.01
N ALA A 17 -10.98 -20.86 0.14
CA ALA A 17 -12.27 -20.36 -0.33
C ALA A 17 -13.08 -21.46 -1.04
N ARG A 18 -12.40 -22.31 -1.82
CA ARG A 18 -13.05 -23.46 -2.46
C ARG A 18 -13.50 -24.51 -1.44
N PHE A 19 -12.68 -24.84 -0.44
CA PHE A 19 -13.09 -25.74 0.65
C PHE A 19 -14.27 -25.16 1.44
N TRP A 20 -14.24 -23.86 1.73
CA TRP A 20 -15.33 -23.14 2.39
C TRP A 20 -16.63 -23.22 1.60
N GLN A 21 -16.59 -22.98 0.29
CA GLN A 21 -17.74 -23.13 -0.59
C GLN A 21 -18.32 -24.55 -0.54
N LEU A 22 -17.47 -25.58 -0.60
CA LEU A 22 -17.91 -26.99 -0.54
C LEU A 22 -18.50 -27.34 0.83
N ALA A 23 -17.95 -26.79 1.91
CA ALA A 23 -18.47 -26.95 3.26
C ALA A 23 -19.89 -26.37 3.41
N ILE A 24 -20.13 -25.17 2.86
CA ILE A 24 -21.47 -24.55 2.83
C ILE A 24 -22.46 -25.42 2.04
N LEU A 25 -22.03 -25.92 0.88
CA LEU A 25 -22.86 -26.78 0.02
C LEU A 25 -22.99 -28.22 0.55
N ARG A 26 -22.39 -28.54 1.71
CA ARG A 26 -22.32 -29.89 2.31
C ARG A 26 -21.86 -30.96 1.31
N LYS A 27 -20.98 -30.59 0.39
CA LYS A 27 -20.39 -31.50 -0.60
C LYS A 27 -19.04 -32.04 -0.09
N PRO A 28 -18.61 -33.24 -0.51
CA PRO A 28 -17.31 -33.77 -0.12
C PRO A 28 -16.19 -32.80 -0.51
N MET A 29 -15.26 -32.54 0.42
CA MET A 29 -14.24 -31.49 0.28
C MET A 29 -13.27 -31.74 -0.88
N MET A 30 -13.05 -33.00 -1.26
CA MET A 30 -12.20 -33.37 -2.40
C MET A 30 -13.00 -33.58 -3.68
N SER A 31 -14.27 -33.15 -3.71
CA SER A 31 -15.07 -33.22 -4.92
C SER A 31 -14.60 -32.19 -5.95
N ASN A 32 -14.39 -32.66 -7.17
CA ASN A 32 -13.96 -31.85 -8.30
C ASN A 32 -12.56 -31.20 -8.12
N PRO A 33 -11.47 -31.97 -8.26
CA PRO A 33 -10.09 -31.47 -8.16
C PRO A 33 -9.78 -30.33 -9.13
N ALA A 34 -10.42 -30.31 -10.30
CA ALA A 34 -10.27 -29.21 -11.25
C ALA A 34 -10.76 -27.86 -10.68
N GLY A 35 -11.82 -27.88 -9.85
CA GLY A 35 -12.30 -26.68 -9.17
C GLY A 35 -11.31 -26.14 -8.12
N HIS A 36 -10.56 -27.02 -7.45
CA HIS A 36 -9.48 -26.61 -6.54
C HIS A 36 -8.31 -26.00 -7.30
N ALA A 37 -7.90 -26.61 -8.41
CA ALA A 37 -6.85 -26.04 -9.25
C ALA A 37 -7.26 -24.68 -9.83
N ALA A 38 -8.47 -24.56 -10.37
CA ALA A 38 -8.97 -23.32 -10.97
C ALA A 38 -9.05 -22.17 -9.95
N SER A 39 -9.60 -22.43 -8.76
CA SER A 39 -9.65 -21.42 -7.69
C SER A 39 -8.26 -21.02 -7.20
N THR A 40 -7.37 -21.99 -6.98
CA THR A 40 -5.99 -21.74 -6.57
C THR A 40 -5.27 -20.85 -7.59
N VAL A 41 -5.35 -21.18 -8.88
CA VAL A 41 -4.72 -20.41 -9.96
C VAL A 41 -5.34 -19.01 -10.09
N ALA A 42 -6.66 -18.89 -10.01
CA ALA A 42 -7.35 -17.61 -10.09
C ALA A 42 -6.91 -16.66 -8.97
N PHE A 43 -6.90 -17.13 -7.72
CA PHE A 43 -6.48 -16.29 -6.59
C PHE A 43 -4.96 -16.11 -6.50
N ALA A 44 -4.15 -17.05 -6.97
CA ALA A 44 -2.71 -16.84 -7.16
C ALA A 44 -2.44 -15.70 -8.17
N GLY A 45 -3.18 -15.67 -9.28
CA GLY A 45 -3.15 -14.58 -10.25
C GLY A 45 -3.60 -13.24 -9.65
N ALA A 46 -4.64 -13.23 -8.82
CA ALA A 46 -5.05 -12.04 -8.09
C ALA A 46 -3.95 -11.54 -7.12
N GLY A 47 -3.24 -12.46 -6.45
CA GLY A 47 -2.08 -12.14 -5.62
C GLY A 47 -0.93 -11.50 -6.43
N TYR A 48 -0.66 -11.99 -7.63
CA TYR A 48 0.31 -11.38 -8.55
C TYR A 48 -0.09 -9.95 -8.93
N TYR A 49 -1.36 -9.74 -9.29
CA TYR A 49 -1.89 -8.42 -9.62
C TYR A 49 -1.77 -7.44 -8.44
N TRP A 50 -2.10 -7.90 -7.23
CA TRP A 50 -1.96 -7.10 -6.01
C TRP A 50 -0.51 -6.68 -5.76
N TRP A 51 0.44 -7.58 -6.00
CA TRP A 51 1.85 -7.24 -5.89
C TRP A 51 2.25 -6.14 -6.88
N GLN A 52 1.81 -6.22 -8.14
CA GLN A 52 2.07 -5.17 -9.14
C GLN A 52 1.50 -3.82 -8.69
N ALA A 53 0.25 -3.79 -8.21
CA ALA A 53 -0.37 -2.58 -7.68
C ALA A 53 0.43 -2.00 -6.50
N THR A 54 0.93 -2.85 -5.61
CA THR A 54 1.76 -2.44 -4.47
C THR A 54 3.08 -1.82 -4.91
N VAL A 55 3.74 -2.38 -5.93
CA VAL A 55 4.97 -1.82 -6.50
C VAL A 55 4.70 -0.43 -7.09
N TYR A 56 3.60 -0.27 -7.83
CA TYR A 56 3.21 1.01 -8.38
C TYR A 56 2.96 2.06 -7.29
N MET A 57 2.19 1.72 -6.25
CA MET A 57 1.88 2.63 -5.15
C MET A 57 3.15 3.08 -4.40
N LYS A 58 4.12 2.19 -4.19
CA LYS A 58 5.42 2.54 -3.59
C LYS A 58 6.17 3.58 -4.42
N GLY A 59 6.13 3.47 -5.75
CA GLY A 59 6.71 4.47 -6.64
C GLY A 59 6.05 5.85 -6.52
N VAL A 60 4.72 5.88 -6.38
CA VAL A 60 3.97 7.13 -6.18
C VAL A 60 4.28 7.76 -4.82
N LEU A 61 4.34 6.95 -3.76
CA LEU A 61 4.70 7.39 -2.41
C LEU A 61 6.10 8.01 -2.38
N ALA A 62 7.10 7.34 -2.97
CA ALA A 62 8.47 7.86 -3.01
C ALA A 62 8.56 9.23 -3.72
N LYS A 63 7.79 9.44 -4.80
CA LYS A 63 7.72 10.75 -5.48
C LYS A 63 7.08 11.81 -4.59
N LYS A 64 6.01 11.47 -3.87
CA LYS A 64 5.33 12.39 -2.96
C LYS A 64 6.18 12.74 -1.74
N GLU A 65 6.93 11.79 -1.21
CA GLU A 65 7.90 12.05 -0.14
C GLU A 65 9.02 12.99 -0.59
N ALA A 66 9.51 12.85 -1.82
CA ALA A 66 10.49 13.78 -2.40
C ALA A 66 9.91 15.19 -2.54
N GLU A 67 8.70 15.32 -3.09
CA GLU A 67 7.99 16.61 -3.22
C GLU A 67 7.76 17.28 -1.86
N LEU A 68 7.37 16.51 -0.83
CA LEU A 68 7.19 17.02 0.53
C LEU A 68 8.52 17.48 1.15
N ARG A 69 9.63 16.80 0.86
CA ARG A 69 10.96 17.18 1.36
C ARG A 69 11.44 18.48 0.74
N GLU A 70 11.24 18.67 -0.57
CA GLU A 70 11.56 19.92 -1.27
C GLU A 70 10.74 21.09 -0.72
N LYS A 71 9.43 20.89 -0.53
CA LYS A 71 8.55 21.92 0.07
C LYS A 71 8.98 22.31 1.49
N ARG A 72 9.41 21.33 2.31
CA ARG A 72 9.94 21.60 3.65
C ARG A 72 11.25 22.38 3.60
N ALA A 73 12.19 22.01 2.74
CA ALA A 73 13.46 22.73 2.60
C ALA A 73 13.27 24.18 2.12
N VAL A 74 12.32 24.41 1.20
CA VAL A 74 11.97 25.77 0.75
C VAL A 74 11.30 26.57 1.86
N ALA A 75 10.39 25.95 2.63
CA ALA A 75 9.76 26.60 3.78
C ALA A 75 10.80 27.00 4.84
N ASP A 76 11.70 26.09 5.21
CA ASP A 76 12.79 26.36 6.17
C ASP A 76 13.72 27.47 5.65
N GLY A 77 14.09 27.46 4.38
CA GLY A 77 14.90 28.52 3.76
C GLY A 77 14.21 29.87 3.73
N THR A 78 12.89 29.90 3.51
CA THR A 78 12.09 31.14 3.52
C THR A 78 11.96 31.70 4.93
N VAL A 79 11.82 30.84 5.94
CA VAL A 79 11.81 31.24 7.36
C VAL A 79 13.17 31.83 7.76
N LEU A 80 14.27 31.22 7.34
CA LEU A 80 15.62 31.76 7.59
C LEU A 80 15.83 33.11 6.89
N GLN A 81 15.41 33.23 5.62
CA GLN A 81 15.52 34.48 4.87
C GLN A 81 14.73 35.61 5.56
N ASN A 82 13.48 35.34 5.97
CA ASN A 82 12.64 36.30 6.68
C ASN A 82 13.21 36.69 8.06
N ALA A 83 13.83 35.76 8.78
CA ALA A 83 14.49 36.03 10.06
C ALA A 83 15.77 36.85 9.91
N LEU A 84 16.50 36.70 8.79
CA LEU A 84 17.65 37.54 8.47
C LEU A 84 17.24 38.96 8.04
N ASP A 85 16.14 39.08 7.27
CA ASP A 85 15.66 40.36 6.76
C ASP A 85 14.95 41.21 7.83
N ASN A 86 14.41 40.60 8.89
CA ASN A 86 13.83 41.32 10.02
C ASN A 86 14.35 40.77 11.37
N PRO A 87 15.42 41.37 11.94
CA PRO A 87 16.06 40.86 13.16
C PRO A 87 15.20 41.01 14.43
N ASN A 88 14.07 41.74 14.35
CA ASN A 88 13.11 41.90 15.44
C ASN A 88 11.77 41.20 15.17
N ALA A 89 11.63 40.46 14.06
CA ALA A 89 10.46 39.61 13.88
C ALA A 89 10.52 38.51 14.94
N GLU A 90 9.58 38.53 15.88
CA GLU A 90 9.28 37.37 16.71
C GLU A 90 9.21 36.13 15.79
N LEU A 91 9.74 35.01 16.27
CA LEU A 91 9.66 33.70 15.63
C LEU A 91 8.18 33.30 15.52
N ASP A 92 7.46 33.91 14.59
CA ASP A 92 6.09 33.58 14.24
C ASP A 92 6.17 32.34 13.36
N LEU A 93 6.43 31.22 14.04
CA LEU A 93 6.50 29.90 13.45
C LEU A 93 5.18 29.71 12.69
N PRO A 94 5.20 29.47 11.37
CA PRO A 94 3.98 29.06 10.68
C PRO A 94 3.53 27.77 11.35
N MET A 95 2.41 27.85 12.08
CA MET A 95 1.84 26.72 12.78
C MET A 95 1.77 25.53 11.81
N PRO A 96 2.25 24.34 12.22
CA PRO A 96 2.20 23.17 11.35
C PRO A 96 0.76 22.98 10.89
N PRO A 97 0.52 22.60 9.62
CA PRO A 97 -0.83 22.34 9.15
C PRO A 97 -1.47 21.31 10.09
N ALA A 98 -2.60 21.69 10.69
CA ALA A 98 -3.31 20.85 11.64
C ALA A 98 -3.46 19.43 11.05
N PRO A 99 -3.25 18.37 11.85
CA PRO A 99 -3.39 17.01 11.36
C PRO A 99 -4.77 16.87 10.73
N ALA A 100 -4.82 16.53 9.44
CA ALA A 100 -6.07 16.28 8.74
C ALA A 100 -6.83 15.19 9.50
N ALA A 101 -8.00 15.57 10.04
CA ALA A 101 -8.91 14.72 10.81
C ALA A 101 -9.57 13.64 9.93
#